data_AF-A0AA40I9B4-F1
#
_entry.id   AF-A0AA40I9B4-F1
#
_cell.length_a   1.000
_cell.length_b   1.000
_cell.length_c   1.000
_cell.angle_alpha   90.00
_cell.angle_beta   90.00
_cell.angle_gamma   90.00
#
_symmetry.space_group_name_H-M   'P 1'
#
loop_
_entity.id
_entity.type
_entity.pdbx_description
1 polymer ?
#
loop_
_entity_poly.entity_id
_entity_poly.type
_entity_poly.pdbx_seq_one_letter_code
_entity_poly.pdbx_strand_id
1 'polypeptide(L)'
;MESYEQTSRIGILHLDKKSDSVLVDIKNNEPNSDCKTMLGSKVINSCPQQMAKIALNAVLRVANMQNRHFELIKVEGKVGRRLENTESIKGMTVSKNFSLLTNAKTSSRC
;
A
#
# COMPACT_ATOMS: atom_id res chain seq x y z
N MET A 1 -13.23 34.74 -13.67
CA MET A 1 -12.37 33.70 -13.07
C MET A 1 -12.46 33.68 -11.55
N GLU A 2 -12.53 34.82 -10.86
CA GLU A 2 -12.65 34.91 -9.38
C GLU A 2 -13.86 34.17 -8.76
N SER A 3 -14.99 34.08 -9.49
CA SER A 3 -16.19 33.39 -8.99
C SER A 3 -16.02 31.88 -8.86
N TYR A 4 -15.22 31.24 -9.72
CA TYR A 4 -14.95 29.79 -9.65
C TYR A 4 -14.03 29.46 -8.48
N GLU A 5 -12.97 30.25 -8.27
CA GLU A 5 -12.08 30.10 -7.12
C GLU A 5 -12.84 30.25 -5.80
N GLN A 6 -13.72 31.25 -5.71
CA GLN A 6 -14.53 31.47 -4.52
C GLN A 6 -15.50 30.31 -4.27
N THR A 7 -16.12 29.78 -5.33
CA THR A 7 -17.03 28.62 -5.22
C THR A 7 -16.29 27.36 -4.80
N SER A 8 -15.10 27.11 -5.36
CA SER A 8 -14.24 25.99 -4.97
C SER A 8 -13.85 26.05 -3.50
N ARG A 9 -13.51 27.23 -2.98
CA ARG A 9 -13.19 27.43 -1.56
C ARG A 9 -14.39 27.10 -0.66
N ILE A 10 -15.58 27.57 -1.02
CA ILE A 10 -16.82 27.27 -0.28
C ILE A 10 -17.09 25.75 -0.28
N GLY A 11 -16.85 25.08 -1.42
CA GLY A 11 -16.96 23.63 -1.53
C GLY A 11 -16.02 22.89 -0.59
N ILE A 12 -14.75 23.30 -0.52
CA ILE A 12 -13.75 22.71 0.39
C ILE A 12 -14.18 22.89 1.85
N LEU A 13 -14.59 24.09 2.26
CA LEU A 13 -15.04 24.37 3.63
C LEU A 13 -16.26 23.55 4.03
N HIS A 14 -17.20 23.35 3.11
CA HIS A 14 -18.39 22.55 3.36
C HIS A 14 -18.06 21.07 3.50
N LEU A 15 -17.13 20.56 2.70
CA LEU A 15 -16.64 19.18 2.82
C LEU A 15 -15.89 18.97 4.14
N ASP A 16 -15.04 19.92 4.54
CA ASP A 16 -14.30 19.86 5.80
C ASP A 16 -15.26 19.81 6.99
N LYS A 17 -16.30 20.65 7.00
CA LYS A 17 -17.35 20.65 8.02
C LYS A 17 -18.14 19.34 8.11
N LYS A 18 -18.28 18.61 7.00
CA LYS A 18 -19.04 17.34 6.93
C LYS A 18 -18.16 16.09 7.02
N SER A 19 -16.84 16.25 7.07
CA SER A 19 -15.92 15.12 7.06
C SER A 19 -15.83 14.47 8.43
N ASP A 20 -15.78 13.14 8.44
CA ASP A 20 -15.53 12.35 9.64
C ASP A 20 -14.03 12.00 9.72
N SER A 21 -13.46 12.04 10.93
CA SER A 21 -12.06 11.64 11.15
C SER A 21 -11.98 10.12 11.42
N VAL A 22 -11.18 9.42 10.62
CA VAL A 22 -10.89 8.00 10.84
C VAL A 22 -9.54 7.86 11.54
N LEU A 23 -9.55 7.34 12.77
CA LEU A 23 -8.32 6.99 13.48
C LEU A 23 -7.84 5.60 13.05
N VAL A 24 -6.59 5.52 12.60
CA VAL A 24 -5.93 4.25 12.29
C VAL A 24 -5.13 3.83 13.52
N ASP A 25 -5.54 2.72 14.15
CA ASP A 25 -4.78 2.11 15.24
C ASP A 25 -3.64 1.26 14.68
N ILE A 26 -2.44 1.45 15.19
CA ILE A 26 -1.25 0.69 14.82
C ILE A 26 -1.37 -0.77 15.28
N LYS A 27 -2.10 -1.03 16.38
CA LYS A 27 -2.23 -2.38 16.95
C LYS A 27 -3.30 -3.22 16.28
N ASN A 28 -4.43 -2.62 15.90
CA ASN A 28 -5.53 -3.29 15.24
C ASN A 28 -5.54 -2.97 13.74
N ASN A 29 -4.58 -3.56 13.01
CA ASN A 29 -4.27 -3.17 11.64
C ASN A 29 -5.14 -3.86 10.57
N GLU A 30 -6.44 -3.96 10.84
CA GLU A 30 -7.39 -4.51 9.88
C GLU A 30 -7.71 -3.46 8.79
N PRO A 31 -7.75 -3.87 7.52
CA PRO A 31 -7.96 -2.92 6.42
C PRO A 31 -9.38 -2.31 6.49
N ASN A 32 -9.42 -0.99 6.63
CA ASN A 32 -10.66 -0.20 6.63
C ASN A 32 -11.51 -0.46 5.38
N SER A 33 -12.83 -0.27 5.51
CA SER A 33 -13.79 -0.36 4.40
C SER A 33 -13.35 0.47 3.20
N ASP A 34 -12.84 1.68 3.45
CA ASP A 34 -12.43 2.62 2.40
C ASP A 34 -11.29 2.06 1.56
N CYS A 35 -10.34 1.38 2.21
CA CYS A 35 -9.22 0.75 1.53
C CYS A 35 -9.73 -0.37 0.59
N LYS A 36 -10.70 -1.17 1.05
CA LYS A 36 -11.34 -2.20 0.20
C LYS A 36 -12.11 -1.59 -0.97
N THR A 37 -12.86 -0.51 -0.73
CA THR A 37 -13.62 0.22 -1.76
C THR A 37 -12.70 0.76 -2.86
N MET A 38 -11.54 1.33 -2.50
CA MET A 38 -10.57 1.85 -3.47
C MET A 38 -10.00 0.76 -4.39
N LEU A 39 -9.84 -0.46 -3.89
CA LEU A 39 -9.28 -1.58 -4.67
C LEU A 39 -10.34 -2.30 -5.52
N GLY A 40 -11.63 -2.16 -5.19
CA GLY A 40 -12.73 -2.82 -5.90
C GLY A 40 -12.86 -2.44 -7.39
N SER A 41 -12.36 -1.26 -7.77
CA SER A 41 -12.37 -0.77 -9.16
C SER A 41 -11.02 -0.96 -9.89
N LYS A 42 -10.11 -1.77 -9.33
CA LYS A 42 -8.76 -2.00 -9.86
C LYS A 42 -8.59 -3.47 -10.26
N VAL A 43 -7.55 -3.75 -11.05
CA VAL A 43 -7.19 -5.12 -11.50
C VAL A 43 -7.02 -6.12 -10.33
N ILE A 44 -6.72 -5.62 -9.14
CA ILE A 44 -6.54 -6.37 -7.89
C ILE A 44 -7.85 -6.67 -7.13
N ASN A 45 -9.02 -6.43 -7.74
CA ASN A 45 -10.33 -6.75 -7.15
C ASN A 45 -10.51 -8.24 -6.81
N SER A 46 -9.66 -9.14 -7.30
CA SER A 46 -9.67 -10.56 -6.91
C SER A 46 -9.18 -10.82 -5.48
N CYS A 47 -8.35 -9.91 -4.90
CA CYS A 47 -7.78 -10.09 -3.56
C CYS A 47 -7.67 -8.77 -2.75
N PRO A 48 -8.77 -8.00 -2.62
CA PRO A 48 -8.74 -6.65 -2.06
C PRO A 48 -8.32 -6.63 -0.60
N GLN A 49 -8.70 -7.64 0.20
CA GLN A 49 -8.34 -7.70 1.62
C GLN A 49 -6.85 -7.94 1.85
N GLN A 50 -6.24 -8.88 1.13
CA GLN A 50 -4.80 -9.16 1.24
C GLN A 50 -3.99 -7.96 0.77
N MET A 51 -4.35 -7.37 -0.37
CA MET A 51 -3.63 -6.23 -0.92
C MET A 51 -3.75 -4.99 -0.03
N ALA A 52 -4.94 -4.72 0.51
CA ALA A 52 -5.14 -3.64 1.48
C ALA A 52 -4.28 -3.84 2.74
N LYS A 53 -4.22 -5.06 3.27
CA LYS A 53 -3.38 -5.38 4.43
C LYS A 53 -1.90 -5.21 4.15
N ILE A 54 -1.42 -5.60 2.97
CA ILE A 54 -0.02 -5.41 2.56
C ILE A 54 0.31 -3.91 2.44
N ALA A 55 -0.54 -3.14 1.76
CA ALA A 55 -0.36 -1.70 1.60
C ALA A 55 -0.34 -0.98 2.94
N LEU A 56 -1.28 -1.31 3.83
CA LEU A 56 -1.39 -0.70 5.16
C LEU A 56 -0.16 -1.02 6.03
N ASN A 57 0.28 -2.27 6.05
CA ASN A 57 1.51 -2.67 6.75
C ASN A 57 2.76 -1.98 6.21
N ALA A 58 2.87 -1.81 4.89
CA ALA A 58 4.00 -1.13 4.26
C ALA A 58 4.05 0.36 4.65
N VAL A 59 2.90 1.04 4.60
CA VAL A 59 2.79 2.44 4.99
C VAL A 59 3.07 2.62 6.47
N LEU A 60 2.44 1.85 7.36
CA LEU A 60 2.63 2.01 8.81
C LEU A 60 4.04 1.71 9.28
N ARG A 61 4.80 0.91 8.53
CA ARG A 61 6.21 0.64 8.86
C ARG A 61 7.12 1.84 8.58
N VAL A 62 6.74 2.67 7.62
CA VAL A 62 7.55 3.80 7.14
C VAL A 62 6.98 5.13 7.64
N ALA A 63 5.67 5.17 7.92
CA ALA A 63 4.97 6.34 8.39
C ALA A 63 5.42 6.67 9.82
N ASN A 64 6.10 7.81 9.95
CA ASN A 64 6.23 8.49 11.22
C ASN A 64 5.17 9.60 11.26
N MET A 65 4.52 9.84 12.41
CA MET A 65 3.39 10.79 12.53
C MET A 65 3.71 12.21 12.01
N GLN A 66 5.00 12.55 11.96
CA GLN A 66 5.50 13.87 11.54
C GLN A 66 6.03 13.91 10.10
N ASN A 67 6.38 12.75 9.51
CA ASN A 67 7.05 12.69 8.21
C ASN A 67 6.58 11.49 7.39
N ARG A 68 5.95 11.76 6.25
CA ARG A 68 5.40 10.77 5.33
C ARG A 68 6.31 10.62 4.12
N HIS A 69 7.29 9.71 4.20
CA HIS A 69 8.28 9.48 3.13
C HIS A 69 7.99 8.16 2.41
N PHE A 70 7.54 8.20 1.15
CA PHE A 70 7.24 6.98 0.39
C PHE A 70 8.47 6.32 -0.24
N GLU A 71 9.63 6.98 -0.21
CA GLU A 71 10.87 6.50 -0.83
C GLU A 71 11.39 5.18 -0.22
N LEU A 72 11.05 4.90 1.04
CA LEU A 72 11.45 3.66 1.72
C LEU A 72 10.57 2.46 1.32
N ILE A 73 9.53 2.66 0.51
CA ILE A 73 8.63 1.60 0.02
C ILE A 73 8.95 1.31 -1.44
N LYS A 74 9.48 0.11 -1.70
CA LYS A 74 9.67 -0.39 -3.07
C LYS A 74 8.55 -1.37 -3.43
N VAL A 75 7.84 -1.07 -4.51
CA VAL A 75 6.86 -2.00 -5.11
C VAL A 75 7.53 -2.70 -6.30
N GLU A 76 7.65 -4.03 -6.24
CA GLU A 76 8.27 -4.83 -7.30
C GLU A 76 7.28 -5.87 -7.83
N GLY A 77 7.00 -5.83 -9.13
CA GLY A 77 6.16 -6.81 -9.81
C GLY A 77 7.01 -7.87 -10.52
N LYS A 78 6.65 -9.14 -10.36
CA LYS A 78 7.24 -10.26 -11.13
C LYS A 78 6.17 -10.95 -11.97
N VAL A 79 6.48 -11.15 -13.24
CA VAL A 79 5.58 -11.84 -14.18
C VAL A 79 5.53 -13.36 -13.92
N GLY A 80 4.41 -14.00 -14.26
CA GLY A 80 4.25 -15.45 -14.20
C GLY A 80 3.75 -16.01 -12.85
N ARG A 81 3.46 -15.15 -11.87
CA ARG A 81 2.83 -15.53 -10.59
C ARG A 81 1.40 -15.00 -10.50
N ARG A 82 0.58 -15.65 -9.67
CA ARG A 82 -0.76 -15.15 -9.35
C ARG A 82 -0.71 -14.02 -8.32
N LEU A 83 -1.70 -13.13 -8.36
CA LEU A 83 -1.81 -11.97 -7.47
C LEU A 83 -1.92 -12.37 -5.99
N GLU A 84 -2.49 -13.54 -5.68
CA GLU A 84 -2.59 -14.03 -4.30
C GLU A 84 -1.22 -14.36 -3.68
N ASN A 85 -0.15 -14.49 -4.48
CA ASN A 85 1.21 -14.70 -4.00
C ASN A 85 1.96 -13.40 -3.70
N THR A 86 1.26 -12.26 -3.61
CA THR A 86 1.88 -10.99 -3.24
C THR A 86 2.17 -10.96 -1.75
N GLU A 87 3.38 -10.56 -1.37
CA GLU A 87 3.83 -10.50 0.02
C GLU A 87 4.61 -9.22 0.31
N SER A 88 4.58 -8.78 1.57
CA SER A 88 5.40 -7.66 2.04
C SER A 88 6.76 -8.19 2.51
N ILE A 89 7.82 -7.86 1.78
CA ILE A 89 9.19 -8.25 2.16
C ILE A 89 9.75 -7.25 3.16
N LYS A 90 10.29 -7.76 4.27
CA LYS A 90 10.84 -6.95 5.37
C LYS A 90 12.32 -6.63 5.18
N GLY A 91 12.73 -6.28 3.97
CA GLY A 91 14.13 -6.06 3.59
C GLY A 91 14.24 -5.69 2.12
N MET A 92 15.42 -5.84 1.55
CA MET A 92 15.68 -5.54 0.13
C MET A 92 15.72 -6.82 -0.70
N THR A 93 14.95 -6.86 -1.78
CA THR A 93 15.00 -7.96 -2.76
C THR A 93 16.18 -7.76 -3.70
N VAL A 94 17.07 -8.75 -3.80
CA VAL A 94 18.15 -8.78 -4.80
C VAL A 94 17.80 -9.83 -5.85
N SER A 95 17.61 -9.41 -7.10
CA SER A 95 17.43 -10.33 -8.23
C SER A 95 18.77 -10.89 -8.66
N LYS A 96 19.24 -11.97 -8.01
CA LYS A 96 20.40 -12.73 -8.48
C LYS A 96 19.96 -13.80 -9.48
N ASN A 97 20.45 -13.69 -10.71
CA ASN A 97 20.45 -14.81 -11.65
C ASN A 97 21.53 -15.77 -11.19
N PHE A 98 21.15 -16.86 -10.51
CA PHE A 98 22.11 -17.90 -10.17
C PHE A 98 22.53 -18.61 -11.45
N SER A 99 23.73 -18.29 -11.92
CA SER A 99 24.36 -18.97 -13.05
C SER A 99 24.68 -20.41 -12.65
N LEU A 100 24.03 -21.35 -13.32
CA LEU A 100 24.33 -22.79 -13.44
C LEU A 100 23.95 -23.80 -12.34
N LEU A 101 23.52 -24.95 -12.87
CA LEU A 101 22.94 -26.17 -12.33
C LEU A 101 23.90 -27.08 -11.53
N THR A 102 24.76 -26.56 -10.64
CA THR A 102 25.71 -27.45 -9.93
C THR A 102 25.69 -27.43 -8.41
N ASN A 103 24.99 -26.52 -7.72
CA ASN A 103 25.06 -26.48 -6.26
C ASN A 103 23.69 -26.49 -5.58
N ALA A 104 23.55 -27.45 -4.65
CA ALA A 104 22.33 -27.84 -3.97
C ALA A 104 21.56 -26.67 -3.33
N LYS A 105 20.23 -26.75 -3.44
CA LYS A 105 19.30 -25.82 -2.80
C LYS A 105 19.46 -25.85 -1.28
N THR A 106 19.94 -24.77 -0.69
CA THR A 106 19.63 -24.44 0.71
C THR A 106 19.00 -23.05 0.75
N SER A 107 17.72 -23.04 1.08
CA SER A 107 16.96 -21.85 1.43
C SER A 107 17.43 -21.42 2.83
N SER A 108 18.44 -20.55 2.88
CA SER A 108 18.80 -19.83 4.12
C SER A 108 18.07 -18.49 4.12
N ARG A 109 17.10 -18.35 5.03
CA ARG A 109 16.57 -17.05 5.44
C ARG A 109 17.70 -16.26 6.11
N CYS A 110 17.97 -15.06 5.62
CA CYS A 110 18.60 -13.99 6.37
C CYS A 110 17.61 -12.83 6.41
#